data_AF-A0A7Y2D6M7-F1
#
_entry.id   AF-A0A7Y2D6M7-F1
#
_cell.length_a   1.000
_cell.length_b   1.000
_cell.length_c   1.000
_cell.angle_alpha   90.00
_cell.angle_beta   90.00
_cell.angle_gamma   90.00
#
_symmetry.space_group_name_H-M   'P 1'
#
loop_
_entity.id
_entity.type
_entity.pdbx_description
1 polymer ?
#
loop_
_entity_poly.entity_id
_entity_poly.type
_entity_poly.pdbx_seq_one_letter_code
_entity_poly.pdbx_strand_id
1 'polypeptide(L)'
;MNPKPNILESVLPIFILFVSLGGGALLWGFSNPLLIVSLLLAAAAAGVVAFRHGKGWDDIQEETGAKLAAALPAIIILLAIGVLVGCWMFSGTIPLLVYYGIEFVNPRFIVLTAFLATAAMSLASGTSWGSAGTVGVALMATAAAVGAPLAVTAGAVISGAYFGDKMSPLSDSTNISAIGAGSDLYDHIGSMVYTALPSFVVALVVFLSVGISAAPSGSSGIPEKALQTQKEISALFALGLPALIPPLIALIGMFRKYPAALVIVVSSVAAMLVGVFANGFAFKDAVT
;
A
#
# COMPACT_ATOMS: atom_id res chain seq x y z
N MET A 1 7.02 -31.89 -29.44
CA MET A 1 6.73 -31.25 -28.14
C MET A 1 8.07 -30.95 -27.50
N ASN A 2 8.43 -29.67 -27.37
CA ASN A 2 9.62 -29.34 -26.58
C ASN A 2 9.36 -29.76 -25.12
N PRO A 3 10.36 -30.36 -24.45
CA PRO A 3 10.20 -30.82 -23.07
C PRO A 3 9.79 -29.65 -22.17
N LYS A 4 9.08 -29.92 -21.07
CA LYS A 4 8.80 -28.86 -20.08
C LYS A 4 10.13 -28.35 -19.52
N PRO A 5 10.24 -27.04 -19.20
CA PRO A 5 11.46 -26.50 -18.61
C PRO A 5 11.81 -27.25 -17.34
N ASN A 6 13.10 -27.56 -17.18
CA ASN A 6 13.56 -28.22 -15.97
C ASN A 6 13.48 -27.24 -14.79
N ILE A 7 13.46 -27.75 -13.55
CA ILE A 7 13.34 -26.92 -12.34
C ILE A 7 14.43 -25.84 -12.31
N LEU A 8 15.66 -26.19 -12.70
CA LEU A 8 16.79 -25.27 -12.82
C LEU A 8 16.51 -24.09 -13.77
N GLU A 9 15.87 -24.35 -14.90
CA GLU A 9 15.54 -23.32 -15.89
C GLU A 9 14.39 -22.43 -15.43
N SER A 10 13.45 -22.99 -14.66
CA SER A 10 12.34 -22.24 -14.07
C SER A 10 12.77 -21.35 -12.90
N VAL A 11 13.78 -21.77 -12.14
CA VAL A 11 14.36 -20.99 -11.03
C VAL A 11 15.34 -19.93 -11.54
N LEU A 12 15.93 -20.10 -12.72
CA LEU A 12 16.97 -19.21 -13.25
C LEU A 12 16.56 -17.71 -13.28
N PRO A 13 15.38 -17.30 -13.79
CA PRO A 13 14.99 -15.89 -13.78
C PRO A 13 14.86 -15.32 -12.36
N ILE A 14 14.33 -16.12 -11.44
CA ILE A 14 14.17 -15.75 -10.03
C ILE A 14 15.54 -15.61 -9.37
N PHE A 15 16.45 -16.55 -9.62
CA PHE A 15 17.81 -16.51 -9.12
C PHE A 15 18.56 -15.26 -9.62
N ILE A 16 18.46 -14.95 -10.92
CA ILE A 16 19.06 -13.76 -11.51
C ILE A 16 18.49 -12.49 -10.86
N LEU A 17 17.18 -12.43 -10.63
CA LEU A 17 16.56 -11.31 -9.94
C LEU A 17 17.16 -11.10 -8.54
N PHE A 18 17.21 -12.16 -7.71
CA PHE A 18 17.71 -12.05 -6.34
C PHE A 18 19.22 -11.75 -6.29
N VAL A 19 20.02 -12.34 -7.16
CA VAL A 19 21.47 -12.12 -7.20
C VAL A 19 21.80 -10.71 -7.71
N SER A 20 21.16 -10.27 -8.79
CA SER A 20 21.40 -8.93 -9.34
C SER A 20 20.90 -7.84 -8.39
N LEU A 21 19.70 -7.99 -7.83
CA LEU A 21 19.15 -7.02 -6.89
C LEU A 21 19.90 -7.02 -5.56
N GLY A 22 20.10 -8.21 -4.96
CA GLY A 22 20.76 -8.35 -3.66
C GLY A 22 22.25 -8.00 -3.74
N GLY A 23 22.96 -8.55 -4.73
CA GLY A 23 24.37 -8.22 -4.97
C GLY A 23 24.56 -6.75 -5.32
N GLY A 24 23.71 -6.20 -6.18
CA GLY A 24 23.76 -4.79 -6.52
C GLY A 24 23.45 -3.89 -5.32
N ALA A 25 22.50 -4.26 -4.46
CA ALA A 25 22.17 -3.49 -3.28
C ALA A 25 23.30 -3.51 -2.24
N LEU A 26 24.07 -4.61 -2.14
CA LEU A 26 25.24 -4.69 -1.26
C LEU A 26 26.42 -3.87 -1.77
N LEU A 27 26.64 -3.83 -3.09
CA LEU A 27 27.80 -3.14 -3.69
C LEU A 27 27.56 -1.63 -3.90
N TRP A 28 26.36 -1.27 -4.34
CA TRP A 28 26.03 0.11 -4.77
C TRP A 28 24.88 0.73 -3.97
N GLY A 29 24.33 0.03 -2.98
CA GLY A 29 23.13 0.45 -2.28
C GLY A 29 21.86 0.18 -3.09
N PHE A 30 20.72 0.15 -2.39
CA PHE A 30 19.43 -0.01 -3.05
C PHE A 30 19.05 1.28 -3.80
N SER A 31 18.66 1.16 -5.07
CA SER A 31 18.19 2.29 -5.88
C SER A 31 17.14 1.86 -6.90
N ASN A 32 16.29 2.79 -7.34
CA ASN A 32 15.27 2.53 -8.35
C ASN A 32 15.86 2.04 -9.69
N PRO A 33 16.97 2.61 -10.22
CA PRO A 33 17.60 2.08 -11.43
C PRO A 33 18.06 0.64 -11.26
N LEU A 34 18.62 0.28 -10.10
CA LEU A 34 19.04 -1.09 -9.82
C LEU A 34 17.85 -2.06 -9.87
N LEU A 35 16.72 -1.68 -9.28
CA LEU A 35 15.49 -2.48 -9.32
C LEU A 35 15.04 -2.73 -10.76
N ILE A 36 14.98 -1.67 -11.59
CA ILE A 36 14.55 -1.76 -12.99
C ILE A 36 15.50 -2.66 -13.78
N VAL A 37 16.82 -2.46 -13.65
CA VAL A 37 17.81 -3.28 -14.35
C VAL A 37 17.72 -4.74 -13.92
N SER A 38 17.56 -5.02 -12.63
CA SER A 38 17.43 -6.40 -12.11
C SER A 38 16.18 -7.10 -12.66
N LEU A 39 15.05 -6.38 -12.74
CA LEU A 39 13.82 -6.88 -13.35
C LEU A 39 13.98 -7.14 -14.85
N LEU A 40 14.66 -6.24 -15.58
CA LEU A 40 14.94 -6.43 -17.01
C LEU A 40 15.87 -7.62 -17.27
N LEU A 41 16.88 -7.84 -16.43
CA LEU A 41 17.76 -9.00 -16.51
C LEU A 41 17.00 -10.31 -16.25
N ALA A 42 16.13 -10.33 -15.24
CA ALA A 42 15.27 -11.48 -14.96
C ALA A 42 14.29 -11.75 -16.11
N ALA A 43 13.67 -10.72 -16.67
CA ALA A 43 12.78 -10.83 -17.83
C ALA A 43 13.53 -11.33 -19.08
N ALA A 44 14.73 -10.82 -19.34
CA ALA A 44 15.58 -11.30 -20.42
C ALA A 44 15.94 -12.78 -20.25
N ALA A 45 16.29 -13.21 -19.03
CA ALA A 45 16.56 -14.61 -18.73
C ALA A 45 15.33 -15.49 -18.94
N ALA A 46 14.14 -15.05 -18.51
CA ALA A 46 12.89 -15.75 -18.76
C ALA A 46 12.60 -15.87 -20.27
N GLY A 47 12.85 -14.80 -21.03
CA GLY A 47 12.73 -14.80 -22.49
C GLY A 47 13.69 -15.78 -23.18
N VAL A 48 14.95 -15.86 -22.71
CA VAL A 48 15.92 -16.84 -23.22
C VAL A 48 15.48 -18.28 -22.91
N VAL A 49 14.98 -18.54 -21.70
CA VAL A 49 14.43 -19.86 -21.33
C VAL A 49 13.24 -20.22 -22.22
N ALA A 50 12.32 -19.27 -22.45
CA ALA A 50 11.18 -19.47 -23.34
C ALA A 50 11.62 -19.78 -24.78
N PHE A 51 12.59 -19.02 -25.31
CA PHE A 51 13.12 -19.24 -26.66
C PHE A 51 13.78 -20.61 -26.82
N ARG A 52 14.55 -21.08 -25.82
CA ARG A 52 15.15 -22.43 -25.81
C ARG A 52 14.11 -23.55 -25.83
N HIS A 53 12.90 -23.26 -25.34
CA HIS A 53 11.77 -24.17 -25.39
C HIS A 53 10.89 -23.99 -26.64
N GLY A 54 11.43 -23.30 -27.66
CA GLY A 54 10.79 -23.08 -28.96
C GLY A 54 9.55 -22.20 -28.89
N LYS A 55 9.47 -21.32 -27.89
CA LYS A 55 8.47 -20.24 -27.86
C LYS A 55 8.98 -19.06 -28.68
N GLY A 56 8.15 -18.63 -29.63
CA GLY A 56 8.42 -17.47 -30.47
C GLY A 56 8.22 -16.16 -29.72
N TRP A 57 8.56 -15.05 -30.38
CA TRP A 57 8.30 -13.72 -29.86
C TRP A 57 6.81 -13.46 -29.64
N ASP A 58 5.96 -13.93 -30.55
CA ASP A 58 4.52 -13.78 -30.47
C ASP A 58 3.93 -14.51 -29.26
N ASP A 59 4.40 -15.74 -28.98
CA ASP A 59 4.01 -16.49 -27.77
C ASP A 59 4.37 -15.72 -26.49
N ILE A 60 5.57 -15.13 -26.45
CA ILE A 60 6.05 -14.37 -25.30
C ILE A 60 5.23 -13.10 -25.12
N GLN A 61 4.91 -12.39 -26.20
CA GLN A 61 4.08 -11.20 -26.17
C GLN A 61 2.65 -11.49 -25.70
N GLU A 62 2.04 -12.55 -26.23
CA GLU A 62 0.68 -12.96 -25.86
C GLU A 62 0.58 -13.31 -24.37
N GLU A 63 1.49 -14.16 -23.88
CA GLU A 63 1.54 -14.51 -22.45
C GLU A 63 1.83 -13.29 -21.56
N THR A 64 2.76 -12.42 -21.98
CA THR A 64 3.03 -11.16 -21.26
C THR A 64 1.78 -10.29 -21.19
N GLY A 65 1.05 -10.17 -22.30
CA GLY A 65 -0.23 -9.45 -22.38
C GLY A 65 -1.28 -10.04 -21.43
N ALA A 66 -1.40 -11.37 -21.39
CA ALA A 66 -2.30 -12.07 -20.48
C ALA A 66 -1.94 -11.82 -19.00
N LYS A 67 -0.65 -11.86 -18.64
CA LYS A 67 -0.20 -11.52 -17.28
C LYS A 67 -0.41 -10.05 -16.93
N LEU A 68 -0.21 -9.13 -17.87
CA LEU A 68 -0.49 -7.71 -17.66
C LEU A 68 -1.98 -7.46 -17.46
N ALA A 69 -2.84 -8.12 -18.25
CA ALA A 69 -4.29 -8.05 -18.10
C ALA A 69 -4.73 -8.58 -16.72
N ALA A 70 -4.11 -9.66 -16.23
CA ALA A 70 -4.37 -10.17 -14.88
C ALA A 70 -3.92 -9.20 -13.77
N ALA A 71 -2.89 -8.38 -14.02
CA ALA A 71 -2.40 -7.35 -13.09
C ALA A 71 -3.18 -6.02 -13.18
N LEU A 72 -4.02 -5.84 -14.20
CA LEU A 72 -4.74 -4.60 -14.48
C LEU A 72 -5.55 -4.06 -13.28
N PRO A 73 -6.27 -4.89 -12.49
CA PRO A 73 -7.00 -4.38 -11.33
C PRO A 73 -6.11 -3.67 -10.30
N ALA A 74 -4.91 -4.20 -10.03
CA ALA A 74 -3.96 -3.58 -9.12
C ALA A 74 -3.41 -2.26 -9.68
N ILE A 75 -3.09 -2.23 -10.99
CA ILE A 75 -2.62 -1.03 -11.68
C ILE A 75 -3.66 0.09 -11.58
N ILE A 76 -4.94 -0.21 -11.84
CA ILE A 76 -6.03 0.77 -11.76
C ILE A 76 -6.17 1.32 -10.33
N ILE A 77 -6.07 0.46 -9.31
CA ILE A 77 -6.12 0.92 -7.91
C ILE A 77 -4.94 1.85 -7.60
N LEU A 78 -3.72 1.49 -7.99
CA LEU A 78 -2.53 2.31 -7.76
C LEU A 78 -2.63 3.69 -8.44
N LEU A 79 -3.14 3.73 -9.67
CA LEU A 79 -3.42 4.98 -10.37
C LEU A 79 -4.50 5.81 -9.66
N ALA A 80 -5.58 5.16 -9.22
CA ALA A 80 -6.65 5.83 -8.47
C ALA A 80 -6.15 6.40 -7.14
N ILE A 81 -5.23 5.72 -6.45
CA ILE A 81 -4.59 6.23 -5.22
C ILE A 81 -3.80 7.52 -5.51
N GLY A 82 -3.08 7.57 -6.64
CA GLY A 82 -2.38 8.79 -7.06
C GLY A 82 -3.33 9.99 -7.19
N VAL A 83 -4.48 9.78 -7.85
CA VAL A 83 -5.55 10.80 -7.95
C VAL A 83 -6.10 11.15 -6.57
N LEU A 84 -6.37 10.15 -5.73
CA LEU A 84 -6.89 10.34 -4.37
C LEU A 84 -5.96 11.20 -3.53
N VAL A 85 -4.65 10.96 -3.55
CA VAL A 85 -3.69 11.75 -2.76
C VAL A 85 -3.77 13.22 -3.15
N GLY A 86 -3.78 13.53 -4.46
CA GLY A 86 -3.93 14.90 -4.96
C GLY A 86 -5.25 15.55 -4.53
N CYS A 87 -6.39 14.88 -4.78
CA CYS A 87 -7.70 15.42 -4.44
C CYS A 87 -7.91 15.54 -2.92
N TRP A 88 -7.41 14.61 -2.12
CA TRP A 88 -7.49 14.67 -0.67
C TRP A 88 -6.60 15.77 -0.08
N MET A 89 -5.42 16.02 -0.67
CA MET A 89 -4.62 17.19 -0.34
C MET A 89 -5.37 18.49 -0.64
N PHE A 90 -5.92 18.61 -1.86
CA PHE A 90 -6.69 19.78 -2.28
C PHE A 90 -7.93 20.03 -1.41
N SER A 91 -8.64 18.98 -1.01
CA SER A 91 -9.85 19.09 -0.18
C SER A 91 -9.59 19.43 1.28
N GLY A 92 -8.35 19.34 1.76
CA GLY A 92 -8.05 19.41 3.20
C GLY A 92 -8.28 18.11 3.96
N THR A 93 -8.65 17.01 3.29
CA THR A 93 -8.82 15.69 3.93
C THR A 93 -7.51 15.16 4.51
N ILE A 94 -6.44 15.06 3.71
CA ILE A 94 -5.12 14.64 4.23
C ILE A 94 -4.63 15.64 5.29
N PRO A 95 -4.68 16.96 5.07
CA PRO A 95 -4.36 17.95 6.10
C PRO A 95 -5.11 17.74 7.42
N LEU A 96 -6.42 17.47 7.39
CA LEU A 96 -7.21 17.16 8.58
C LEU A 96 -6.72 15.90 9.30
N LEU A 97 -6.45 14.83 8.55
CA LEU A 97 -5.94 13.58 9.12
C LEU A 97 -4.54 13.74 9.71
N VAL A 98 -3.69 14.57 9.09
CA VAL A 98 -2.36 14.93 9.62
C VAL A 98 -2.51 15.77 10.89
N TYR A 99 -3.40 16.76 10.90
CA TYR A 99 -3.63 17.63 12.05
C TYR A 99 -4.00 16.81 13.30
N TYR A 100 -5.03 15.98 13.19
CA TYR A 100 -5.46 15.11 14.28
C TYR A 100 -4.50 13.94 14.53
N GLY A 101 -3.80 13.47 13.50
CA GLY A 101 -2.75 12.47 13.64
C GLY A 101 -1.62 12.96 14.54
N ILE A 102 -1.19 14.21 14.39
CA ILE A 102 -0.17 14.84 15.26
C ILE A 102 -0.69 15.01 16.70
N GLU A 103 -1.99 15.30 16.88
CA GLU A 103 -2.59 15.54 18.20
C GLU A 103 -2.82 14.25 18.99
N PHE A 104 -3.33 13.19 18.33
CA PHE A 104 -3.72 11.94 19.00
C PHE A 104 -2.67 10.84 18.94
N VAL A 105 -1.77 10.86 17.95
CA VAL A 105 -0.76 9.79 17.79
C VAL A 105 0.57 10.24 18.35
N ASN A 106 1.02 9.54 19.39
CA ASN A 106 2.38 9.70 19.87
C ASN A 106 3.36 9.31 18.75
N PRO A 107 4.27 10.22 18.31
CA PRO A 107 5.19 9.96 17.21
C PRO A 107 6.04 8.70 17.39
N ARG A 108 6.30 8.28 18.64
CA ARG A 108 7.04 7.05 18.96
C ARG A 108 6.33 5.77 18.48
N PHE A 109 5.01 5.82 18.37
CA PHE A 109 4.19 4.67 17.99
C PHE A 109 3.62 4.77 16.59
N ILE A 110 3.95 5.80 15.80
CA ILE A 110 3.35 6.00 14.47
C ILE A 110 3.54 4.79 13.53
N VAL A 111 4.72 4.16 13.57
CA VAL A 111 5.02 2.96 12.76
C VAL A 111 4.13 1.78 13.19
N LEU A 112 3.98 1.58 14.50
CA LEU A 112 3.12 0.52 15.03
C LEU A 112 1.64 0.80 14.75
N THR A 113 1.19 2.05 14.93
CA THR A 113 -0.16 2.49 14.61
C THR A 113 -0.44 2.30 13.12
N ALA A 114 0.51 2.61 12.24
CA ALA A 114 0.43 2.35 10.81
C ALA A 114 0.16 0.88 10.51
N PHE A 115 0.93 -0.02 11.12
CA PHE A 115 0.74 -1.47 10.98
C PHE A 115 -0.63 -1.94 11.50
N LEU A 116 -1.00 -1.56 12.72
CA LEU A 116 -2.23 -2.04 13.36
C LEU A 116 -3.49 -1.48 12.72
N ALA A 117 -3.49 -0.19 12.38
CA ALA A 117 -4.64 0.46 11.77
C ALA A 117 -4.90 -0.08 10.36
N THR A 118 -3.86 -0.31 9.56
CA THR A 118 -4.03 -0.89 8.22
C THR A 118 -4.39 -2.38 8.29
N ALA A 119 -3.87 -3.12 9.28
CA ALA A 119 -4.30 -4.49 9.56
C ALA A 119 -5.78 -4.56 9.93
N ALA A 120 -6.24 -3.73 10.86
CA ALA A 120 -7.64 -3.69 11.28
C ALA A 120 -8.56 -3.29 10.11
N MET A 121 -8.19 -2.24 9.36
CA MET A 121 -8.96 -1.78 8.21
C MET A 121 -9.03 -2.87 7.12
N SER A 122 -7.92 -3.53 6.84
CA SER A 122 -7.89 -4.56 5.80
C SER A 122 -8.59 -5.85 6.23
N LEU A 123 -8.52 -6.21 7.51
CA LEU A 123 -9.30 -7.31 8.07
C LEU A 123 -10.80 -7.04 7.93
N ALA A 124 -11.22 -5.82 8.21
CA ALA A 124 -12.62 -5.44 8.21
C ALA A 124 -13.19 -5.16 6.80
N SER A 125 -12.36 -4.73 5.85
CA SER A 125 -12.78 -4.49 4.45
C SER A 125 -12.51 -5.68 3.51
N GLY A 126 -11.56 -6.56 3.84
CA GLY A 126 -11.09 -7.62 2.95
C GLY A 126 -10.30 -7.10 1.75
N THR A 127 -9.67 -5.92 1.86
CA THR A 127 -8.88 -5.35 0.75
C THR A 127 -7.52 -4.83 1.22
N SER A 128 -6.43 -5.33 0.65
CA SER A 128 -5.07 -4.86 0.94
C SER A 128 -4.81 -3.48 0.32
N TRP A 129 -4.93 -3.36 -1.01
CA TRP A 129 -4.66 -2.12 -1.73
C TRP A 129 -5.60 -0.96 -1.35
N GLY A 130 -6.88 -1.25 -1.08
CA GLY A 130 -7.83 -0.26 -0.61
C GLY A 130 -7.45 0.32 0.76
N SER A 131 -7.07 -0.56 1.70
CA SER A 131 -6.63 -0.16 3.04
C SER A 131 -5.33 0.64 3.03
N ALA A 132 -4.35 0.21 2.23
CA ALA A 132 -3.11 0.94 2.02
C ALA A 132 -3.35 2.31 1.36
N GLY A 133 -4.26 2.37 0.37
CA GLY A 133 -4.60 3.58 -0.37
C GLY A 133 -5.43 4.62 0.39
N THR A 134 -6.06 4.26 1.50
CA THR A 134 -6.91 5.16 2.30
C THR A 134 -6.27 5.50 3.63
N VAL A 135 -6.43 4.63 4.62
CA VAL A 135 -5.88 4.80 5.98
C VAL A 135 -4.34 4.80 5.93
N GLY A 136 -3.74 3.96 5.07
CA GLY A 136 -2.30 3.92 4.90
C GLY A 136 -1.70 5.23 4.39
N VAL A 137 -2.30 5.87 3.37
CA VAL A 137 -1.86 7.17 2.84
C VAL A 137 -1.93 8.26 3.92
N ALA A 138 -3.01 8.28 4.71
CA ALA A 138 -3.16 9.24 5.80
C ALA A 138 -2.07 9.08 6.87
N LEU A 139 -1.74 7.84 7.23
CA LEU A 139 -0.69 7.53 8.20
C LEU A 139 0.70 7.83 7.65
N MET A 140 0.94 7.64 6.35
CA MET A 140 2.16 8.07 5.68
C MET A 140 2.34 9.59 5.69
N ALA A 141 1.27 10.35 5.42
CA ALA A 141 1.30 11.81 5.49
C ALA A 141 1.57 12.29 6.92
N THR A 142 0.94 11.66 7.91
CA THR A 142 1.16 11.97 9.33
C THR A 142 2.59 11.66 9.75
N ALA A 143 3.11 10.48 9.36
CA ALA A 143 4.49 10.08 9.61
C ALA A 143 5.50 11.07 9.03
N ALA A 144 5.25 11.59 7.82
CA ALA A 144 6.08 12.63 7.22
C ALA A 144 6.08 13.92 8.05
N ALA A 145 4.91 14.36 8.52
CA ALA A 145 4.78 15.58 9.32
C ALA A 145 5.48 15.48 10.69
N VAL A 146 5.46 14.30 11.32
CA VAL A 146 6.16 14.07 12.61
C VAL A 146 7.64 13.68 12.44
N GLY A 147 8.14 13.56 11.21
CA GLY A 147 9.53 13.20 10.92
C GLY A 147 9.88 11.73 11.19
N ALA A 148 8.91 10.83 11.12
CA ALA A 148 9.13 9.40 11.31
C ALA A 148 9.76 8.73 10.07
N PRO A 149 10.45 7.59 10.23
CA PRO A 149 11.08 6.90 9.10
C PRO A 149 10.04 6.42 8.08
N LEU A 150 9.96 7.10 6.93
CA LEU A 150 8.94 6.83 5.91
C LEU A 150 9.06 5.44 5.29
N ALA A 151 10.28 4.96 5.04
CA ALA A 151 10.49 3.63 4.46
C ALA A 151 9.95 2.52 5.37
N VAL A 152 10.20 2.62 6.68
CA VAL A 152 9.71 1.64 7.66
C VAL A 152 8.20 1.78 7.84
N THR A 153 7.68 3.02 7.85
CA THR A 153 6.24 3.28 7.94
C THR A 153 5.51 2.70 6.73
N ALA A 154 6.05 2.84 5.51
CA ALA A 154 5.49 2.22 4.31
C ALA A 154 5.47 0.69 4.42
N GLY A 155 6.57 0.11 4.91
CA GLY A 155 6.64 -1.32 5.21
C GLY A 155 5.59 -1.77 6.22
N ALA A 156 5.33 -0.98 7.27
CA ALA A 156 4.30 -1.23 8.26
C ALA A 156 2.88 -1.16 7.67
N VAL A 157 2.58 -0.11 6.89
CA VAL A 157 1.30 0.05 6.20
C VAL A 157 1.00 -1.16 5.32
N ILE A 158 1.95 -1.54 4.47
CA ILE A 158 1.82 -2.67 3.54
C ILE A 158 1.68 -3.98 4.33
N SER A 159 2.54 -4.22 5.32
CA SER A 159 2.49 -5.45 6.12
C SER A 159 1.14 -5.63 6.83
N GLY A 160 0.60 -4.56 7.40
CA GLY A 160 -0.71 -4.59 8.04
C GLY A 160 -1.82 -4.86 7.02
N ALA A 161 -1.81 -4.14 5.90
CA ALA A 161 -2.79 -4.32 4.84
C ALA A 161 -2.81 -5.76 4.29
N TYR A 162 -1.65 -6.37 4.03
CA TYR A 162 -1.60 -7.76 3.55
C TYR A 162 -2.02 -8.78 4.61
N PHE A 163 -1.66 -8.55 5.87
CA PHE A 163 -2.10 -9.42 6.96
C PHE A 163 -3.63 -9.41 7.10
N GLY A 164 -4.24 -8.22 7.12
CA GLY A 164 -5.69 -8.10 7.26
C GLY A 164 -6.45 -8.74 6.11
N ASP A 165 -6.05 -8.46 4.86
CA ASP A 165 -6.64 -9.05 3.65
C ASP A 165 -6.64 -10.58 3.70
N LYS A 166 -5.47 -11.17 4.01
CA LYS A 166 -5.27 -12.62 4.10
C LYS A 166 -6.11 -13.29 5.19
N MET A 167 -6.40 -12.58 6.28
CA MET A 167 -7.17 -13.10 7.41
C MET A 167 -8.66 -12.76 7.34
N SER A 168 -9.07 -11.99 6.33
CA SER A 168 -10.46 -11.54 6.21
C SER A 168 -11.34 -12.57 5.52
N PRO A 169 -12.48 -12.99 6.11
CA PRO A 169 -13.49 -13.77 5.40
C PRO A 169 -14.17 -12.95 4.29
N LEU A 170 -13.93 -11.64 4.27
CA LEU A 170 -14.46 -10.74 3.27
C LEU A 170 -13.55 -10.60 2.05
N SER A 171 -12.32 -11.10 2.09
CA SER A 171 -11.39 -11.00 0.96
C SER A 171 -11.73 -11.99 -0.15
N ASP A 172 -11.78 -11.50 -1.37
CA ASP A 172 -11.96 -12.33 -2.58
C ASP A 172 -10.77 -13.27 -2.75
N SER A 173 -9.55 -12.81 -2.45
CA SER A 173 -8.34 -13.63 -2.58
C SER A 173 -8.34 -14.80 -1.58
N THR A 174 -8.79 -14.55 -0.34
CA THR A 174 -8.96 -15.56 0.70
C THR A 174 -10.05 -16.57 0.33
N ASN A 175 -11.17 -16.10 -0.22
CA ASN A 175 -12.28 -16.95 -0.63
C ASN A 175 -11.92 -17.84 -1.83
N ILE A 176 -11.32 -17.27 -2.87
CA ILE A 176 -10.84 -18.03 -4.04
C ILE A 176 -9.75 -19.02 -3.64
N SER A 177 -8.87 -18.66 -2.70
CA SER A 177 -7.84 -19.58 -2.17
C SER A 177 -8.45 -20.78 -1.44
N ALA A 178 -9.50 -20.56 -0.63
CA ALA A 178 -10.22 -21.64 0.06
C ALA A 178 -10.90 -22.60 -0.95
N ILE A 179 -11.55 -22.05 -1.97
CA ILE A 179 -12.16 -22.84 -3.06
C ILE A 179 -11.09 -23.65 -3.80
N GLY A 180 -9.97 -23.01 -4.15
CA GLY A 180 -8.85 -23.67 -4.82
C GLY A 180 -8.21 -24.80 -4.01
N ALA A 181 -8.23 -24.69 -2.68
CA ALA A 181 -7.77 -25.72 -1.75
C ALA A 181 -8.82 -26.81 -1.47
N GLY A 182 -10.07 -26.65 -1.92
CA GLY A 182 -11.18 -27.56 -1.61
C GLY A 182 -11.57 -27.58 -0.13
N SER A 183 -11.29 -26.49 0.60
CA SER A 183 -11.56 -26.36 2.04
C SER A 183 -12.67 -25.33 2.30
N ASP A 184 -13.42 -25.52 3.39
CA ASP A 184 -14.32 -24.49 3.86
C ASP A 184 -13.56 -23.20 4.25
N LEU A 185 -14.19 -22.04 4.03
CA LEU A 185 -13.56 -20.73 4.21
C LEU A 185 -12.97 -20.55 5.62
N TYR A 186 -13.74 -20.91 6.66
CA TYR A 186 -13.29 -20.73 8.04
C TYR A 186 -12.20 -21.73 8.43
N ASP A 187 -12.21 -22.94 7.88
CA ASP A 187 -11.13 -23.91 8.07
C ASP A 187 -9.84 -23.45 7.39
N HIS A 188 -9.96 -22.86 6.19
CA HIS A 188 -8.85 -22.23 5.49
C HIS A 188 -8.23 -21.10 6.32
N ILE A 189 -9.05 -20.16 6.80
CA ILE A 189 -8.59 -19.06 7.67
C ILE A 189 -7.97 -19.60 8.96
N GLY A 190 -8.60 -20.58 9.60
CA GLY A 190 -8.09 -21.25 10.80
C GLY A 190 -6.71 -21.87 10.57
N SER A 191 -6.49 -22.51 9.41
CA SER A 191 -5.18 -23.05 9.02
C SER A 191 -4.15 -21.93 8.80
N MET A 192 -4.57 -20.78 8.26
CA MET A 192 -3.69 -19.65 8.02
C MET A 192 -3.22 -18.98 9.31
N VAL A 193 -3.99 -19.02 10.41
CA VAL A 193 -3.58 -18.50 11.73
C VAL A 193 -2.21 -19.04 12.14
N TYR A 194 -1.91 -20.32 11.86
CA TYR A 194 -0.63 -20.94 12.22
C TYR A 194 0.60 -20.31 11.53
N THR A 195 0.41 -19.58 10.43
CA THR A 195 1.50 -18.90 9.71
C THR A 195 1.38 -17.37 9.80
N ALA A 196 0.16 -16.85 9.76
CA ALA A 196 -0.14 -15.42 9.80
C ALA A 196 0.05 -14.84 11.21
N LEU A 197 -0.36 -15.55 12.27
CA LEU A 197 -0.24 -15.03 13.63
C LEU A 197 1.21 -14.95 14.11
N PRO A 198 2.08 -15.98 13.89
CA PRO A 198 3.50 -15.84 14.24
C PRO A 198 4.19 -14.71 13.48
N SER A 199 3.93 -14.57 12.18
CA SER A 199 4.51 -13.49 11.37
C SER A 199 3.99 -12.11 11.81
N PHE A 200 2.71 -12.00 12.19
CA PHE A 200 2.14 -10.78 12.77
C PHE A 200 2.82 -10.39 14.08
N VAL A 201 3.04 -11.34 14.99
CA VAL A 201 3.71 -11.08 16.27
C VAL A 201 5.15 -10.63 16.05
N VAL A 202 5.89 -11.28 15.14
CA VAL A 202 7.26 -10.86 14.78
C VAL A 202 7.26 -9.44 14.21
N ALA A 203 6.37 -9.15 13.25
CA ALA A 203 6.25 -7.82 12.66
C ALA A 203 5.89 -6.76 13.71
N LEU A 204 4.98 -7.08 14.63
CA LEU A 204 4.58 -6.21 15.73
C LEU A 204 5.76 -5.85 16.63
N VAL A 205 6.58 -6.84 17.01
CA VAL A 205 7.78 -6.61 17.83
C VAL A 205 8.80 -5.76 17.07
N VAL A 206 9.03 -6.03 15.79
CA VAL A 206 9.97 -5.27 14.96
C VAL A 206 9.51 -3.81 14.80
N PHE A 207 8.26 -3.57 14.42
CA PHE A 207 7.74 -2.22 14.22
C PHE A 207 7.67 -1.42 15.52
N LEU A 208 7.34 -2.07 16.64
CA LEU A 208 7.42 -1.44 17.96
C LEU A 208 8.87 -1.05 18.30
N SER A 209 9.82 -1.97 18.13
CA SER A 209 11.24 -1.74 18.45
C SER A 209 11.84 -0.62 17.60
N VAL A 210 11.55 -0.60 16.30
CA VAL A 210 12.02 0.44 15.39
C VAL A 210 11.34 1.78 15.68
N GLY A 211 10.04 1.79 15.97
CA GLY A 211 9.31 3.03 16.33
C GLY A 211 9.89 3.70 17.59
N ILE A 212 10.18 2.91 18.63
CA ILE A 212 10.81 3.41 19.86
C ILE A 212 12.24 3.90 19.59
N SER A 213 13.02 3.15 18.81
CA SER A 213 14.43 3.48 18.55
C SER A 213 14.61 4.69 17.62
N ALA A 214 13.67 4.92 16.71
CA ALA A 214 13.66 6.06 15.80
C ALA A 214 13.17 7.35 16.46
N ALA A 215 12.57 7.28 17.65
CA ALA A 215 12.14 8.45 18.38
C ALA A 215 13.37 9.27 18.86
N PRO A 216 13.41 10.59 18.61
CA PRO A 216 14.49 11.43 19.10
C PRO A 216 14.62 11.31 20.63
N SER A 217 15.82 10.97 21.09
CA SER A 217 16.12 10.87 22.52
C SER A 217 15.99 12.26 23.16
N GLY A 218 15.04 12.44 24.08
CA GLY A 218 14.87 13.68 24.86
C GLY A 218 13.70 14.59 24.49
N SER A 219 12.94 14.32 23.42
CA SER A 219 11.68 15.03 23.17
C SER A 219 10.50 14.25 23.76
N SER A 220 9.96 14.74 24.87
CA SER A 220 8.71 14.26 25.48
C SER A 220 7.47 15.00 24.93
N GLY A 221 7.62 15.75 23.84
CA GLY A 221 6.56 16.54 23.21
C GLY A 221 6.52 16.35 21.69
N ILE A 222 5.45 16.90 21.10
CA ILE A 222 5.27 16.95 19.64
C ILE A 222 6.46 17.72 19.04
N PRO A 223 7.10 17.20 17.96
CA PRO A 223 8.19 17.91 17.30
C PRO A 223 7.78 19.32 16.87
N GLU A 224 8.65 20.33 17.04
CA GLU A 224 8.33 21.72 16.66
C GLU A 224 7.90 21.85 15.20
N LYS A 225 8.52 21.06 14.30
CA LYS A 225 8.12 20.97 12.89
C LYS A 225 6.66 20.53 12.73
N ALA A 226 6.21 19.54 13.50
CA ALA A 226 4.84 19.05 13.44
C ALA A 226 3.84 20.10 13.96
N LEU A 227 4.21 20.86 15.00
CA LEU A 227 3.41 21.99 15.49
C LEU A 227 3.31 23.11 14.45
N GLN A 228 4.39 23.40 13.72
CA GLN A 228 4.38 24.36 12.62
C GLN A 228 3.47 23.88 11.49
N THR A 229 3.57 22.60 11.10
CA THR A 229 2.68 21.99 10.11
C THR A 229 1.21 22.09 10.53
N GLN A 230 0.88 21.83 11.80
CA GLN A 230 -0.50 22.03 12.28
C GLN A 230 -0.99 23.46 12.11
N LYS A 231 -0.16 24.45 12.45
CA LYS A 231 -0.51 25.87 12.30
C LYS A 231 -0.78 26.23 10.85
N GLU A 232 0.10 25.83 9.94
CA GLU A 232 -0.06 26.07 8.50
C GLU A 232 -1.33 25.41 7.95
N ILE A 233 -1.61 24.16 8.36
CA ILE A 233 -2.84 23.46 7.99
C ILE A 233 -4.09 24.22 8.46
N SER A 234 -4.11 24.64 9.73
CA SER A 234 -5.26 25.37 10.30
C SER A 234 -5.47 26.76 9.68
N ALA A 235 -4.45 27.34 9.07
CA ALA A 235 -4.54 28.62 8.38
C ALA A 235 -5.06 28.49 6.95
N LEU A 236 -4.79 27.36 6.28
CA LEU A 236 -5.10 27.14 4.87
C LEU A 236 -6.41 26.38 4.64
N PHE A 237 -6.83 25.53 5.58
CA PHE A 237 -7.95 24.61 5.39
C PHE A 237 -9.05 24.82 6.43
N ALA A 238 -10.30 24.71 5.99
CA ALA A 238 -11.44 24.62 6.89
C ALA A 238 -11.50 23.20 7.48
N LEU A 239 -10.86 23.02 8.63
CA LEU A 239 -10.81 21.75 9.37
C LEU A 239 -12.17 21.43 10.02
N GLY A 240 -13.14 21.02 9.21
CA GLY A 240 -14.49 20.69 9.65
C GLY A 240 -15.01 19.37 9.09
N LEU A 241 -16.28 19.08 9.37
CA LEU A 241 -17.01 17.92 8.86
C LEU A 241 -16.91 17.71 7.34
N PRO A 242 -16.85 18.74 6.47
CA PRO A 242 -16.70 18.53 5.03
C PRO A 242 -15.45 17.74 4.64
N ALA A 243 -14.31 17.95 5.33
CA ALA A 243 -13.07 17.23 5.07
C ALA A 243 -13.14 15.74 5.46
N LEU A 244 -14.15 15.32 6.22
CA LEU A 244 -14.41 13.91 6.54
C LEU A 244 -15.30 13.22 5.51
N ILE A 245 -15.95 13.96 4.59
CA ILE A 245 -16.82 13.35 3.58
C ILE A 245 -16.04 12.38 2.67
N PRO A 246 -14.89 12.75 2.08
CA PRO A 246 -14.14 11.85 1.21
C PRO A 246 -13.69 10.54 1.88
N PRO A 247 -13.06 10.55 3.09
CA PRO A 247 -12.65 9.33 3.74
C PRO A 247 -13.86 8.50 4.19
N LEU A 248 -14.97 9.10 4.61
CA LEU A 248 -16.19 8.36 4.92
C LEU A 248 -16.75 7.63 3.69
N ILE A 249 -16.79 8.28 2.52
CA ILE A 249 -17.19 7.61 1.26
C ILE A 249 -16.27 6.43 0.97
N ALA A 250 -14.95 6.63 1.12
CA ALA A 250 -13.98 5.59 0.85
C ALA A 250 -14.15 4.38 1.80
N LEU A 251 -14.22 4.65 3.11
CA LEU A 251 -14.39 3.63 4.13
C LEU A 251 -15.72 2.88 3.95
N ILE A 252 -16.84 3.61 3.85
CA ILE A 252 -18.17 3.00 3.69
C ILE A 252 -18.24 2.18 2.39
N GLY A 253 -17.66 2.67 1.29
CA GLY A 253 -17.61 1.95 0.03
C GLY A 253 -16.82 0.64 0.13
N MET A 254 -15.70 0.65 0.86
CA MET A 254 -14.90 -0.55 1.12
C MET A 254 -15.63 -1.53 2.04
N PHE A 255 -16.29 -1.05 3.10
CA PHE A 255 -17.11 -1.91 3.97
C PHE A 255 -18.30 -2.55 3.23
N ARG A 256 -18.83 -1.86 2.21
CA ARG A 256 -19.88 -2.40 1.32
C ARG A 256 -19.34 -3.29 0.18
N LYS A 257 -18.04 -3.54 0.14
CA LYS A 257 -17.37 -4.34 -0.89
C LYS A 257 -17.56 -3.86 -2.34
N TYR A 258 -17.69 -2.56 -2.53
CA TYR A 258 -17.57 -2.03 -3.89
C TYR A 258 -16.12 -2.13 -4.38
N PRO A 259 -15.89 -2.24 -5.71
CA PRO A 259 -14.54 -2.31 -6.27
C PRO A 259 -13.68 -1.15 -5.78
N ALA A 260 -12.54 -1.47 -5.15
CA ALA A 260 -11.70 -0.47 -4.47
C ALA A 260 -11.33 0.72 -5.36
N ALA A 261 -10.99 0.46 -6.63
CA ALA A 261 -10.70 1.50 -7.62
C ALA A 261 -11.85 2.51 -7.77
N LEU A 262 -13.09 2.03 -7.88
CA LEU A 262 -14.27 2.89 -8.04
C LEU A 262 -14.53 3.72 -6.79
N VAL A 263 -14.43 3.09 -5.61
CA VAL A 263 -14.61 3.76 -4.33
C VAL A 263 -13.60 4.88 -4.13
N ILE A 264 -12.34 4.62 -4.48
CA ILE A 264 -11.25 5.60 -4.42
C ILE A 264 -11.55 6.76 -5.37
N VAL A 265 -11.94 6.51 -6.62
CA VAL A 265 -12.27 7.57 -7.58
C VAL A 265 -13.47 8.41 -7.12
N VAL A 266 -14.54 7.79 -6.62
CA VAL A 266 -15.72 8.52 -6.12
C VAL A 266 -15.36 9.37 -4.90
N SER A 267 -14.49 8.86 -4.01
CA SER A 267 -13.94 9.63 -2.89
C SER A 267 -13.11 10.82 -3.39
N SER A 268 -12.28 10.65 -4.42
CA SER A 268 -11.50 11.73 -5.02
C SER A 268 -12.37 12.82 -5.62
N VAL A 269 -13.42 12.45 -6.36
CA VAL A 269 -14.38 13.42 -6.93
C VAL A 269 -15.09 14.19 -5.82
N ALA A 270 -15.54 13.50 -4.75
CA ALA A 270 -16.12 14.16 -3.60
C ALA A 270 -15.12 15.12 -2.92
N ALA A 271 -13.85 14.74 -2.83
CA ALA A 271 -12.79 15.59 -2.31
C ALA A 271 -12.61 16.87 -3.15
N MET A 272 -12.63 16.78 -4.48
CA MET A 272 -12.58 17.97 -5.34
C MET A 272 -13.74 18.94 -5.04
N LEU A 273 -14.96 18.42 -4.88
CA LEU A 273 -16.12 19.24 -4.52
C LEU A 273 -15.93 19.90 -3.15
N VAL A 274 -15.43 19.16 -2.16
CA VAL A 274 -15.13 19.72 -0.83
C VAL A 274 -14.08 20.83 -0.92
N GLY A 275 -13.01 20.66 -1.68
CA GLY A 275 -11.99 21.70 -1.83
C GLY A 275 -12.54 23.01 -2.43
N VAL A 276 -13.42 22.89 -3.43
CA VAL A 276 -14.06 24.07 -4.06
C VAL A 276 -15.06 24.72 -3.11
N PHE A 277 -15.97 23.96 -2.51
CA PHE A 277 -17.09 24.52 -1.74
C PHE A 277 -16.76 24.84 -0.29
N ALA A 278 -15.90 24.04 0.36
CA ALA A 278 -15.56 24.23 1.77
C ALA A 278 -14.32 25.11 1.98
N ASN A 279 -13.28 24.97 1.14
CA ASN A 279 -12.07 25.77 1.26
C ASN A 279 -12.05 26.99 0.31
N GLY A 280 -12.98 27.07 -0.64
CA GLY A 280 -13.08 28.20 -1.59
C GLY A 280 -12.01 28.19 -2.68
N PHE A 281 -11.36 27.05 -2.95
CA PHE A 281 -10.34 26.95 -3.99
C PHE A 281 -10.97 26.93 -5.38
N ALA A 282 -10.21 27.39 -6.39
CA ALA A 282 -10.72 27.38 -7.76
C ALA A 282 -10.75 25.93 -8.29
N PHE A 283 -11.81 25.59 -9.05
CA PHE A 283 -11.92 24.27 -9.67
C PHE A 283 -10.74 23.95 -10.59
N LYS A 284 -10.16 24.98 -11.23
CA LYS A 284 -8.97 24.83 -12.06
C LYS A 284 -7.81 24.18 -11.29
N ASP A 285 -7.61 24.58 -10.04
CA ASP A 285 -6.52 24.08 -9.20
C ASP A 285 -6.74 22.61 -8.77
N ALA A 286 -7.96 22.09 -8.92
CA ALA A 286 -8.27 20.69 -8.66
C ALA A 286 -7.90 19.75 -9.81
N VAL A 287 -7.69 20.28 -11.03
CA VAL A 287 -7.48 19.49 -12.26
C VAL A 287 -6.13 19.74 -12.94
N THR A 288 -5.29 20.59 -12.35
CA THR A 288 -3.92 20.90 -12.82
C THR A 288 -2.90 20.45 -11.80
#